data_AF-L1JEG8-F1
#
_entry.id   AF-L1JEG8-F1
#
_cell.length_a   1.000
_cell.length_b   1.000
_cell.length_c   1.000
_cell.angle_alpha   90.00
_cell.angle_beta   90.00
_cell.angle_gamma   90.00
#
_symmetry.space_group_name_H-M   'P 1'
#
loop_
_entity.id
_entity.type
_entity.pdbx_description
1 polymer ?
#
loop_
_entity_poly.entity_id
_entity_poly.type
_entity_poly.pdbx_seq_one_letter_code
_entity_poly.pdbx_strand_id
1 'polypeptide(L)'
;MDAMLEGGCVRRAADKTGQEMRSFVLAACILLALKSVAANDDEGQEFEVVTCGSAINLVHVQSRYRLHSHEVAYGSGSRQQSVTAVSFLADPNSLWVVRGEHGKQCPQGTQIKNGDTIRLTHLNTKRNLHSHFFESPLSKQQEVSGFGDKSSGDSGDEWVVEMKDEDYWKRGKRFRLKHKATGAYLHSHSNVG
;
A
#
# COMPACT_ATOMS: atom_id res chain seq x y z
N MET A 1 6.94 -14.14 2.29
CA MET A 1 6.39 -13.25 1.25
C MET A 1 7.42 -12.20 0.93
N ASP A 2 7.84 -12.11 -0.33
CA ASP A 2 8.36 -10.84 -0.84
C ASP A 2 7.14 -10.05 -1.30
N ALA A 3 6.90 -8.89 -0.69
CA ALA A 3 5.91 -7.94 -1.15
C ALA A 3 6.62 -6.76 -1.83
N MET A 4 5.95 -6.15 -2.80
CA MET A 4 6.42 -4.96 -3.51
C MET A 4 5.27 -3.96 -3.59
N LEU A 5 5.58 -2.67 -3.44
CA LEU A 5 4.62 -1.59 -3.68
C LEU A 5 4.66 -1.20 -5.15
N GLU A 6 3.50 -1.26 -5.83
CA GLU A 6 3.35 -0.68 -7.16
C GLU A 6 2.96 0.80 -7.08
N GLY A 7 3.48 1.60 -8.01
CA GLY A 7 3.15 3.00 -8.18
C GLY A 7 1.73 3.18 -8.71
N GLY A 8 0.90 3.94 -7.98
CA GLY A 8 -0.44 4.29 -8.41
C GLY A 8 -0.94 5.46 -7.58
N CYS A 9 -0.62 6.68 -8.01
CA CYS A 9 -1.30 7.87 -7.53
C CYS A 9 -2.64 7.99 -8.28
N VAL A 10 -3.76 8.03 -7.55
CA VAL A 10 -5.06 8.35 -8.15
C VAL A 10 -5.11 9.86 -8.36
N ARG A 11 -4.88 10.31 -9.60
CA ARG A 11 -5.05 11.73 -9.98
C ARG A 11 -6.54 12.08 -9.89
N ARG A 12 -6.91 13.10 -9.09
CA ARG A 12 -8.18 13.82 -9.31
C ARG A 12 -8.03 14.59 -10.61
N ALA A 13 -8.93 14.34 -11.56
CA ALA A 13 -9.04 15.19 -12.74
C ALA A 13 -9.45 16.61 -12.30
N ALA A 14 -8.57 17.58 -12.53
CA ALA A 14 -8.95 18.98 -12.47
C ALA A 14 -9.76 19.29 -13.73
N ASP A 15 -11.03 19.64 -13.53
CA ASP A 15 -11.94 20.17 -14.53
C ASP A 15 -11.34 21.46 -15.13
N LYS A 16 -11.21 21.51 -16.45
CA LYS A 16 -10.82 22.73 -17.19
C LYS A 16 -11.94 23.10 -18.14
N THR A 17 -12.80 23.99 -17.68
CA THR A 17 -13.78 24.71 -18.49
C THR A 17 -13.09 25.81 -19.31
N GLY A 18 -13.30 25.74 -20.63
CA GLY A 18 -13.46 26.83 -21.59
C GLY A 18 -12.39 27.93 -21.72
N GLN A 19 -11.74 28.00 -22.89
CA GLN A 19 -11.65 29.26 -23.65
C GLN A 19 -11.33 29.01 -25.15
N GLU A 20 -12.26 29.42 -26.01
CA GLU A 20 -12.09 29.57 -27.46
C GLU A 20 -11.24 30.81 -27.79
N MET A 21 -10.29 30.74 -28.73
CA MET A 21 -9.92 31.92 -29.52
C MET A 21 -9.32 31.57 -30.88
N ARG A 22 -9.85 32.25 -31.90
CA ARG A 22 -9.59 32.09 -33.33
C ARG A 22 -8.20 32.59 -33.76
N SER A 23 -7.72 31.94 -34.82
CA SER A 23 -6.57 32.23 -35.70
C SER A 23 -6.30 33.72 -35.98
N PHE A 24 -5.02 34.14 -36.04
CA PHE A 24 -4.32 34.65 -37.24
C PHE A 24 -2.92 35.21 -36.90
N VAL A 25 -2.02 35.13 -37.89
CA VAL A 25 -0.67 35.72 -38.01
C VAL A 25 0.53 34.85 -37.55
N LEU A 26 0.95 33.99 -38.49
CA LEU A 26 2.27 33.38 -38.62
C LEU A 26 3.34 34.43 -38.98
N ALA A 27 4.61 34.05 -38.77
CA ALA A 27 5.85 34.65 -39.30
C ALA A 27 6.56 35.72 -38.44
N ALA A 28 7.01 35.32 -37.24
CA ALA A 28 8.20 35.93 -36.60
C ALA A 28 8.83 35.07 -35.48
N CYS A 29 8.12 34.05 -34.96
CA CYS A 29 8.58 33.30 -33.78
C CYS A 29 9.42 32.04 -34.06
N ILE A 30 9.73 31.73 -35.33
CA ILE A 30 10.34 30.43 -35.69
C ILE A 30 11.84 30.35 -35.38
N LEU A 31 12.54 31.47 -35.13
CA LEU A 31 13.99 31.46 -34.85
C LEU A 31 14.37 31.61 -33.37
N LEU A 32 13.41 31.66 -32.45
CA LEU A 32 13.66 31.65 -30.99
C LEU A 32 13.18 30.37 -30.29
N ALA A 33 12.64 29.39 -31.03
CA ALA A 33 12.12 28.14 -30.50
C ALA A 33 13.14 26.97 -30.49
N LEU A 34 14.44 27.26 -30.61
CA LEU A 34 15.53 26.28 -30.49
C LEU A 34 16.40 26.51 -29.25
N LYS A 35 15.81 27.03 -28.18
CA LYS A 35 16.29 26.68 -26.83
C LYS A 35 15.51 25.46 -26.42
N SER A 36 16.12 24.30 -26.67
CA SER A 36 15.71 23.01 -26.12
C SER A 36 15.42 23.18 -24.63
N VAL A 37 14.13 23.29 -24.28
CA VAL A 37 13.71 22.95 -22.94
C VAL A 37 13.89 21.44 -22.89
N ALA A 38 15.02 21.01 -22.35
CA ALA A 38 15.08 19.69 -21.77
C ALA A 38 14.03 19.74 -20.64
N ALA A 39 12.84 19.22 -20.93
CA ALA A 39 11.90 18.88 -19.90
C ALA A 39 12.62 17.86 -19.01
N ASN A 40 13.14 18.33 -17.88
CA ASN A 40 13.58 17.45 -16.84
C ASN A 40 12.31 16.76 -16.34
N ASP A 41 12.15 15.48 -16.69
CA ASP A 41 11.14 14.59 -16.12
C ASP A 41 11.47 14.37 -14.63
N ASP A 42 11.19 15.37 -13.80
CA ASP A 42 11.26 15.31 -12.34
C ASP A 42 9.94 14.76 -11.74
N GLU A 43 9.14 14.02 -12.53
CA GLU A 43 7.84 13.46 -12.11
C GLU A 43 7.97 12.14 -11.31
N GLY A 44 9.17 11.78 -10.83
CA GLY A 44 9.43 10.44 -10.23
C GLY A 44 9.92 10.41 -8.79
N GLN A 45 10.45 11.51 -8.23
CA GLN A 45 11.18 11.45 -6.95
C GLN A 45 10.34 11.75 -5.71
N GLU A 46 9.17 12.40 -5.83
CA GLU A 46 8.50 12.99 -4.66
C GLU A 46 7.89 11.98 -3.67
N PHE A 47 7.75 10.69 -4.03
CA PHE A 47 7.15 9.66 -3.17
C PHE A 47 7.87 8.31 -3.22
N GLU A 48 9.21 8.31 -3.26
CA GLU A 48 10.01 7.09 -3.25
C GLU A 48 9.87 6.33 -1.92
N VAL A 49 9.92 7.04 -0.79
CA VAL A 49 9.91 6.46 0.56
C VAL A 49 8.50 6.43 1.15
N VAL A 50 8.13 5.28 1.72
CA VAL A 50 6.87 5.08 2.43
C VAL A 50 6.92 5.78 3.78
N THR A 51 5.84 6.49 4.10
CA THR A 51 5.72 7.24 5.34
C THR A 51 4.46 6.87 6.11
N CYS A 52 4.45 7.14 7.42
CA CYS A 52 3.22 7.09 8.20
C CYS A 52 2.14 7.99 7.58
N GLY A 53 0.92 7.47 7.50
CA GLY A 53 -0.22 8.09 6.83
C GLY A 53 -0.30 7.80 5.32
N SER A 54 0.72 7.20 4.70
CA SER A 54 0.65 6.78 3.30
C SER A 54 -0.45 5.75 3.08
N ALA A 55 -1.28 5.95 2.06
CA ALA A 55 -2.18 4.93 1.54
C ALA A 55 -1.46 4.12 0.44
N ILE A 56 -1.39 2.81 0.61
CA ILE A 56 -0.54 1.92 -0.19
C ILE A 56 -1.31 0.68 -0.67
N ASN A 57 -0.85 0.11 -1.79
CA ASN A 57 -1.27 -1.19 -2.31
C ASN A 57 -0.10 -2.17 -2.19
N LEU A 58 -0.26 -3.23 -1.41
CA LEU A 58 0.75 -4.28 -1.25
C LEU A 58 0.59 -5.36 -2.31
N VAL A 59 1.61 -5.60 -3.12
CA VAL A 59 1.58 -6.62 -4.18
C VAL A 59 2.46 -7.80 -3.80
N HIS A 60 1.88 -9.00 -3.79
CA HIS A 60 2.65 -10.23 -3.65
C HIS A 60 3.54 -10.42 -4.88
N VAL A 61 4.85 -10.56 -4.70
CA VAL A 61 5.79 -10.52 -5.82
C VAL A 61 5.57 -11.67 -6.81
N GLN A 62 5.31 -12.89 -6.31
CA GLN A 62 5.18 -14.06 -7.19
C GLN A 62 3.88 -14.08 -7.99
N SER A 63 2.73 -13.84 -7.34
CA SER A 63 1.41 -13.91 -8.02
C SER A 63 0.94 -12.58 -8.60
N ARG A 64 1.57 -11.47 -8.23
CA ARG A 64 1.15 -10.10 -8.58
C ARG A 64 -0.23 -9.69 -8.04
N TYR A 65 -0.77 -10.47 -7.11
CA TYR A 65 -2.04 -10.16 -6.45
C TYR A 65 -1.85 -9.12 -5.35
N ARG A 66 -2.86 -8.30 -5.13
CA ARG A 66 -2.89 -7.23 -4.13
C ARG A 66 -3.53 -7.70 -2.85
N LEU A 67 -2.93 -7.35 -1.72
CA LEU A 67 -3.55 -7.52 -0.41
C LEU A 67 -4.88 -6.75 -0.39
N HIS A 68 -5.95 -7.44 -0.03
CA HIS A 68 -7.31 -6.96 -0.18
C HIS A 68 -8.17 -7.36 1.02
N SER A 69 -9.19 -6.57 1.34
CA SER A 69 -10.17 -6.89 2.38
C SER A 69 -11.55 -6.34 2.03
N HIS A 70 -12.61 -6.86 2.63
CA HIS A 70 -14.00 -6.47 2.35
C HIS A 70 -14.90 -6.83 3.53
N GLU A 71 -16.15 -6.37 3.55
CA GLU A 71 -17.09 -6.58 4.68
C GLU A 71 -17.68 -8.00 4.75
N VAL A 72 -16.82 -9.02 4.58
CA VAL A 72 -17.18 -10.44 4.71
C VAL A 72 -16.23 -11.07 5.72
N ALA A 73 -16.81 -11.75 6.71
CA ALA A 73 -16.06 -12.49 7.72
C ALA A 73 -15.75 -13.93 7.27
N TYR A 74 -14.72 -14.55 7.86
CA TYR A 74 -14.49 -15.98 7.69
C TYR A 74 -15.62 -16.81 8.33
N GLY A 75 -15.98 -17.93 7.70
CA GLY A 75 -16.92 -18.91 8.26
C GLY A 75 -16.29 -19.88 9.26
N SER A 76 -14.95 -19.87 9.37
CA SER A 76 -14.14 -20.71 10.26
C SER A 76 -13.08 -19.85 10.97
N GLY A 77 -12.18 -20.48 11.72
CA GLY A 77 -11.11 -19.78 12.43
C GLY A 77 -11.68 -18.78 13.43
N SER A 78 -11.20 -17.53 13.37
CA SER A 78 -11.60 -16.49 14.31
C SER A 78 -12.97 -15.87 14.04
N ARG A 79 -13.54 -16.11 12.85
CA ARG A 79 -14.74 -15.42 12.33
C ARG A 79 -14.60 -13.90 12.22
N GLN A 80 -13.37 -13.38 12.18
CA GLN A 80 -13.10 -11.97 11.92
C GLN A 80 -13.21 -11.66 10.41
N GLN A 81 -13.07 -10.37 10.05
CA GLN A 81 -13.12 -9.94 8.65
C GLN A 81 -12.05 -10.64 7.82
N SER A 82 -12.43 -11.12 6.64
CA SER A 82 -11.53 -11.85 5.76
C SER A 82 -10.53 -10.92 5.06
N VAL A 83 -9.29 -11.39 4.96
CA VAL A 83 -8.23 -10.77 4.15
C VAL A 83 -7.86 -11.73 3.04
N THR A 84 -7.76 -11.22 1.82
CA THR A 84 -7.52 -12.00 0.61
C THR A 84 -6.43 -11.36 -0.25
N ALA A 85 -6.08 -12.03 -1.35
CA ALA A 85 -5.24 -11.46 -2.39
C ALA A 85 -6.01 -11.49 -3.72
N VAL A 86 -6.12 -10.35 -4.41
CA VAL A 86 -6.91 -10.23 -5.65
C VAL A 86 -6.05 -9.76 -6.83
N SER A 87 -6.42 -10.15 -8.06
CA SER A 87 -5.71 -9.76 -9.28
C SER A 87 -6.14 -8.38 -9.83
N PHE A 88 -7.28 -7.84 -9.38
CA PHE A 88 -7.82 -6.59 -9.88
C PHE A 88 -6.93 -5.38 -9.52
N LEU A 89 -6.52 -4.60 -10.54
CA LEU A 89 -5.49 -3.57 -10.37
C LEU A 89 -6.00 -2.30 -9.64
N ALA A 90 -7.26 -1.96 -9.84
CA ALA A 90 -7.85 -0.68 -9.45
C ALA A 90 -8.98 -0.87 -8.43
N ASP A 91 -8.74 -1.68 -7.40
CA ASP A 91 -9.69 -1.87 -6.31
C ASP A 91 -9.41 -0.92 -5.13
N PRO A 92 -10.35 -0.04 -4.75
CA PRO A 92 -10.24 0.71 -3.50
C PRO A 92 -10.10 -0.17 -2.25
N ASN A 93 -10.63 -1.40 -2.28
CA ASN A 93 -10.49 -2.39 -1.21
C ASN A 93 -9.10 -3.05 -1.13
N SER A 94 -8.17 -2.66 -2.01
CA SER A 94 -6.76 -3.03 -1.89
C SER A 94 -5.93 -1.99 -1.13
N LEU A 95 -6.51 -0.83 -0.77
CA LEU A 95 -5.77 0.26 -0.14
C LEU A 95 -5.66 0.09 1.38
N TRP A 96 -4.44 0.25 1.88
CA TRP A 96 -4.09 0.17 3.30
C TRP A 96 -3.36 1.44 3.73
N VAL A 97 -3.70 1.97 4.90
CA VAL A 97 -3.04 3.14 5.49
C VAL A 97 -1.97 2.68 6.46
N VAL A 98 -0.74 3.15 6.26
CA VAL A 98 0.39 2.88 7.17
C VAL A 98 0.22 3.70 8.45
N ARG A 99 0.31 3.04 9.61
CA ARG A 99 0.26 3.64 10.94
C ARG A 99 1.44 3.13 11.78
N GLY A 100 1.82 3.88 12.81
CA GLY A 100 2.80 3.40 13.78
C GLY A 100 2.26 2.33 14.72
N GLU A 101 3.18 1.68 15.42
CA GLU A 101 2.96 0.78 16.57
C GLU A 101 1.96 1.37 17.60
N HIS A 102 1.27 0.50 18.34
CA HIS A 102 0.37 0.98 19.40
C HIS A 102 1.14 1.77 20.46
N GLY A 103 0.56 2.88 20.92
CA GLY A 103 1.16 3.73 21.96
C GLY A 103 2.38 4.55 21.52
N LYS A 104 2.86 4.42 20.27
CA LYS A 104 3.97 5.23 19.74
C LYS A 104 3.48 6.32 18.80
N GLN A 105 4.14 7.48 18.86
CA GLN A 105 3.88 8.56 17.92
C GLN A 105 4.40 8.18 16.53
N CYS A 106 3.56 8.36 15.51
CA CYS A 106 3.98 8.31 14.12
C CYS A 106 3.32 9.42 13.33
N PRO A 107 3.85 10.66 13.41
CA PRO A 107 3.35 11.78 12.65
C PRO A 107 3.30 11.48 11.15
N GLN A 108 2.29 12.02 10.46
CA GLN A 108 2.18 11.88 9.02
C GLN A 108 3.46 12.38 8.33
N GLY A 109 3.98 11.64 7.36
CA GLY A 109 5.25 11.95 6.68
C GLY A 109 6.49 11.36 7.34
N THR A 110 6.39 10.75 8.53
CA THR A 110 7.52 10.03 9.15
C THR A 110 7.90 8.82 8.29
N GLN A 111 9.15 8.78 7.81
CA GLN A 111 9.67 7.69 6.99
C GLN A 111 9.75 6.37 7.78
N ILE A 112 9.35 5.26 7.15
CA ILE A 112 9.40 3.94 7.77
C ILE A 112 10.79 3.32 7.54
N LYS A 113 11.46 2.96 8.62
CA LYS A 113 12.79 2.33 8.61
C LYS A 113 12.71 0.82 8.59
N ASN A 114 13.81 0.18 8.21
CA ASN A 114 14.00 -1.25 8.41
C ASN A 114 13.95 -1.61 9.90
N GLY A 115 13.16 -2.62 10.24
CA GLY A 115 12.92 -3.04 11.62
C GLY A 115 11.83 -2.24 12.35
N ASP A 116 11.25 -1.20 11.75
CA ASP A 116 10.13 -0.49 12.37
C ASP A 116 8.91 -1.39 12.50
N THR A 117 8.20 -1.23 13.62
CA THR A 117 6.90 -1.85 13.84
C THR A 117 5.80 -0.90 13.39
N ILE A 118 4.94 -1.39 12.51
CA ILE A 118 3.82 -0.65 11.92
C ILE A 118 2.51 -1.40 12.12
N ARG A 119 1.42 -0.70 11.80
CA ARG A 119 0.10 -1.29 11.59
C ARG A 119 -0.41 -0.90 10.20
N LEU A 120 -1.21 -1.77 9.59
CA LEU A 120 -1.83 -1.51 8.30
C LEU A 120 -3.35 -1.48 8.48
N THR A 121 -3.96 -0.31 8.34
CA THR A 121 -5.42 -0.17 8.47
C THR A 121 -6.07 -0.15 7.09
N HIS A 122 -6.97 -1.09 6.83
CA HIS A 122 -7.73 -1.16 5.60
C HIS A 122 -8.54 0.13 5.40
N LEU A 123 -8.40 0.77 4.23
CA LEU A 123 -8.91 2.12 4.00
C LEU A 123 -10.44 2.19 4.13
N ASN A 124 -11.16 1.21 3.58
CA ASN A 124 -12.63 1.27 3.52
C ASN A 124 -13.28 0.81 4.83
N THR A 125 -12.87 -0.35 5.36
CA THR A 125 -13.51 -0.96 6.54
C THR A 125 -12.94 -0.47 7.87
N LYS A 126 -11.81 0.26 7.84
CA LYS A 126 -11.09 0.76 9.01
C LYS A 126 -10.62 -0.33 10.00
N ARG A 127 -10.58 -1.59 9.54
CA ARG A 127 -10.02 -2.73 10.28
C ARG A 127 -8.50 -2.79 10.10
N ASN A 128 -7.76 -3.22 11.11
CA ASN A 128 -6.32 -3.45 11.03
C ASN A 128 -6.01 -4.83 10.45
N LEU A 129 -4.93 -4.94 9.69
CA LEU A 129 -4.34 -6.23 9.33
C LEU A 129 -3.86 -6.91 10.61
N HIS A 130 -4.45 -8.07 10.89
CA HIS A 130 -4.32 -8.74 12.17
C HIS A 130 -3.89 -10.19 11.99
N SER A 131 -3.18 -10.73 12.97
CA SER A 131 -2.92 -12.16 13.04
C SER A 131 -2.84 -12.65 14.49
N HIS A 132 -3.03 -13.96 14.65
CA HIS A 132 -3.27 -14.63 15.93
C HIS A 132 -3.17 -16.15 15.74
N PHE A 133 -3.28 -16.93 16.82
CA PHE A 133 -3.12 -18.39 16.78
C PHE A 133 -4.39 -19.15 16.32
N PHE A 134 -5.01 -18.69 15.22
CA PHE A 134 -6.07 -19.43 14.53
C PHE A 134 -5.55 -20.00 13.21
N GLU A 135 -6.14 -21.12 12.78
CA GLU A 135 -5.83 -21.72 11.48
C GLU A 135 -6.52 -20.97 10.34
N SER A 136 -5.78 -20.73 9.25
CA SER A 136 -6.31 -20.17 8.02
C SER A 136 -7.32 -21.13 7.37
N PRO A 137 -8.34 -20.60 6.68
CA PRO A 137 -9.46 -21.42 6.19
C PRO A 137 -9.04 -22.50 5.18
N LEU A 138 -8.02 -22.22 4.35
CA LEU A 138 -7.62 -23.09 3.24
C LEU A 138 -6.33 -23.87 3.51
N SER A 139 -5.27 -23.19 3.97
CA SER A 139 -3.94 -23.81 4.09
C SER A 139 -3.63 -24.38 5.47
N LYS A 140 -4.50 -24.14 6.48
CA LYS A 140 -4.27 -24.51 7.88
C LYS A 140 -2.98 -23.91 8.47
N GLN A 141 -2.47 -22.84 7.86
CA GLN A 141 -1.39 -22.02 8.39
C GLN A 141 -1.96 -20.98 9.38
N GLN A 142 -1.17 -19.99 9.78
CA GLN A 142 -1.68 -18.91 10.61
C GLN A 142 -2.68 -18.02 9.85
N GLU A 143 -3.84 -17.78 10.45
CA GLU A 143 -4.88 -16.90 9.91
C GLU A 143 -4.42 -15.43 9.93
N VAL A 144 -4.79 -14.71 8.86
CA VAL A 144 -4.65 -13.25 8.76
C VAL A 144 -6.03 -12.67 8.50
N SER A 145 -6.41 -11.66 9.28
CA SER A 145 -7.78 -11.13 9.32
C SER A 145 -7.79 -9.60 9.38
N GLY A 146 -8.99 -9.01 9.27
CA GLY A 146 -9.28 -7.63 9.62
C GLY A 146 -9.88 -7.56 11.03
N PHE A 147 -9.22 -6.83 11.94
CA PHE A 147 -9.63 -6.70 13.34
C PHE A 147 -9.74 -5.23 13.81
N GLY A 148 -10.38 -4.99 14.97
CA GLY A 148 -10.51 -3.66 15.58
C GLY A 148 -11.37 -2.69 14.76
N ASP A 149 -11.52 -1.43 15.14
CA ASP A 149 -12.32 -0.43 14.42
C ASP A 149 -11.72 0.97 14.50
N LYS A 150 -11.70 1.73 13.39
CA LYS A 150 -11.30 3.15 13.37
C LYS A 150 -10.02 3.46 14.19
N SER A 151 -9.06 2.52 14.24
CA SER A 151 -7.78 2.49 14.99
C SER A 151 -7.74 1.83 16.39
N SER A 152 -8.86 1.34 16.93
CA SER A 152 -8.85 0.35 18.02
C SER A 152 -8.23 -0.96 17.52
N GLY A 153 -7.64 -1.71 18.44
CA GLY A 153 -6.76 -2.82 18.11
C GLY A 153 -5.96 -3.30 19.31
N ASP A 154 -5.16 -4.32 19.10
CA ASP A 154 -4.26 -4.89 20.11
C ASP A 154 -2.90 -5.27 19.49
N SER A 155 -2.07 -5.98 20.26
CA SER A 155 -0.74 -6.40 19.82
C SER A 155 -0.73 -7.31 18.59
N GLY A 156 -1.86 -7.93 18.23
CA GLY A 156 -2.01 -8.74 17.02
C GLY A 156 -2.09 -7.93 15.72
N ASP A 157 -2.13 -6.60 15.81
CA ASP A 157 -2.13 -5.70 14.66
C ASP A 157 -0.72 -5.26 14.23
N GLU A 158 0.31 -5.68 14.96
CA GLU A 158 1.68 -5.15 14.84
C GLU A 158 2.56 -6.00 13.93
N TRP A 159 3.14 -5.35 12.92
CA TRP A 159 3.99 -5.98 11.91
C TRP A 159 5.35 -5.29 11.83
N VAL A 160 6.43 -6.06 11.89
CA VAL A 160 7.79 -5.58 11.68
C VAL A 160 8.10 -5.57 10.18
N VAL A 161 8.55 -4.42 9.68
CA VAL A 161 9.01 -4.27 8.30
C VAL A 161 10.45 -4.77 8.19
N GLU A 162 10.69 -5.80 7.39
CA GLU A 162 12.03 -6.35 7.17
C GLU A 162 12.47 -6.20 5.70
N MET A 163 13.63 -5.60 5.49
CA MET A 163 14.27 -5.40 4.18
C MET A 163 15.71 -5.95 4.22
N LYS A 164 16.19 -6.43 3.07
CA LYS A 164 17.53 -7.06 2.99
C LYS A 164 18.67 -6.05 2.88
N ASP A 165 18.49 -5.01 2.07
CA ASP A 165 19.56 -4.07 1.66
C ASP A 165 19.06 -2.62 1.56
N GLU A 166 18.05 -2.25 2.36
CA GLU A 166 17.47 -0.91 2.36
C GLU A 166 17.29 -0.42 3.82
N ASP A 167 17.65 0.83 4.08
CA ASP A 167 17.46 1.47 5.40
C ASP A 167 16.01 1.94 5.60
N TYR A 168 15.34 2.30 4.51
CA TYR A 168 13.99 2.84 4.48
C TYR A 168 13.11 2.06 3.52
N TRP A 169 11.83 1.94 3.86
CA TRP A 169 10.86 1.28 3.00
C TRP A 169 10.57 2.12 1.77
N LYS A 170 11.07 1.67 0.63
CA LYS A 170 10.88 2.33 -0.66
C LYS A 170 9.88 1.61 -1.55
N ARG A 171 9.18 2.39 -2.38
CA ARG A 171 8.31 1.90 -3.43
C ARG A 171 9.11 1.02 -4.41
N GLY A 172 8.50 -0.05 -4.91
CA GLY A 172 9.14 -0.96 -5.85
C GLY A 172 10.25 -1.85 -5.26
N LYS A 173 10.66 -1.66 -4.00
CA LYS A 173 11.61 -2.54 -3.33
C LYS A 173 10.89 -3.71 -2.65
N ARG A 174 11.60 -4.83 -2.57
CA ARG A 174 11.12 -6.04 -1.89
C ARG A 174 11.26 -5.87 -0.38
N PHE A 175 10.23 -6.25 0.34
CA PHE A 175 10.22 -6.27 1.80
C PHE A 175 9.35 -7.42 2.29
N ARG A 176 9.42 -7.70 3.59
CA ARG A 176 8.61 -8.70 4.28
C ARG A 176 7.92 -8.06 5.47
N LEU A 177 6.72 -8.54 5.80
CA LEU A 177 6.03 -8.18 7.03
C LEU A 177 6.05 -9.39 7.94
N LYS A 178 6.67 -9.23 9.10
CA LYS A 178 6.70 -10.24 10.15
C LYS A 178 5.75 -9.84 11.26
N HIS A 179 4.76 -10.67 11.54
CA HIS A 179 3.84 -10.45 12.63
C HIS A 179 4.63 -10.45 13.95
N LYS A 180 4.57 -9.36 14.70
CA LYS A 180 5.45 -9.13 15.85
C LYS A 180 5.19 -10.15 16.97
N ALA A 181 3.91 -10.45 17.25
CA ALA A 181 3.55 -11.33 18.36
C ALA A 181 3.84 -12.81 18.09
N THR A 182 3.67 -13.30 16.86
CA THR A 182 3.85 -14.73 16.54
C THR A 182 5.12 -15.05 15.76
N GLY A 183 5.80 -14.03 15.23
CA GLY A 183 6.99 -14.19 14.39
C GLY A 183 6.73 -14.76 13.00
N ALA A 184 5.47 -15.05 12.64
CA ALA A 184 5.11 -15.53 11.31
C ALA A 184 5.19 -14.41 10.28
N TYR A 185 5.49 -14.76 9.04
CA TYR A 185 5.47 -13.81 7.95
C TYR A 185 4.09 -13.77 7.31
N LEU A 186 3.61 -12.57 6.97
CA LEU A 186 2.47 -12.42 6.06
C LEU A 186 2.77 -13.24 4.80
N HIS A 187 1.82 -14.03 4.32
CA HIS A 187 2.05 -14.99 3.23
C HIS A 187 0.85 -15.10 2.29
N SER A 188 1.13 -15.38 1.02
CA SER A 188 0.17 -15.74 -0.01
C SER A 188 0.83 -16.75 -0.96
N HIS A 189 0.03 -17.56 -1.63
CA HIS A 189 0.53 -18.62 -2.51
C HIS A 189 0.22 -18.28 -3.97
N SER A 190 1.03 -18.79 -4.90
CA SER A 190 0.79 -18.67 -6.34
C SER A 190 -0.43 -19.47 -6.82
N ASN A 191 -0.97 -20.33 -5.96
CA ASN A 191 -2.11 -21.18 -6.28
C ASN A 191 -3.36 -20.64 -5.59
N VAL A 192 -4.17 -19.91 -6.36
CA VAL A 192 -5.61 -19.99 -6.22
C VAL A 192 -6.11 -20.35 -7.61
N GLY A 193 -6.30 -21.65 -7.82
CA GLY A 193 -7.17 -22.14 -8.89
C GLY A 193 -8.62 -21.89 -8.52
#